data_AF-A0A851NTX9-F1
#
_entry.id   AF-A0A851NTX9-F1
#
_cell.length_a   1.000
_cell.length_b   1.000
_cell.length_c   1.000
_cell.angle_alpha   90.00
_cell.angle_beta   90.00
_cell.angle_gamma   90.00
#
_symmetry.space_group_name_H-M   'P 1'
#
loop_
_entity.id
_entity.type
_entity.pdbx_description
1 polymer ?
#
loop_
_entity_poly.entity_id
_entity_poly.type
_entity_poly.pdbx_seq_one_letter_code
_entity_poly.pdbx_strand_id
1 'polypeptide(L)' 'LQEYPINNMVTGYASAHDMKKYEGELRDFVPGTAGYAAFWVHNEISLCSDAKTKMKRK' A
#
# COMPACT_ATOMS: atom_id res chain seq x y z
N LEU A 1 -38.27 19.31 23.84
CA LEU A 1 -37.41 18.69 22.80
C LEU A 1 -36.61 19.82 22.17
N GLN A 2 -35.30 19.82 22.38
CA GLN A 2 -34.42 20.85 21.79
C GLN A 2 -34.17 20.44 20.33
N GLU A 3 -34.68 21.23 19.40
CA GLU A 3 -34.68 20.95 17.97
C GLU A 3 -33.25 21.09 17.44
N TYR A 4 -32.61 19.97 17.12
CA TYR A 4 -31.30 19.99 16.47
C TYR A 4 -31.43 20.66 15.10
N PRO A 5 -30.52 21.56 14.71
CA PRO A 5 -30.59 22.21 13.41
C PRO A 5 -30.57 21.15 12.31
N ILE A 6 -31.67 21.10 11.55
CA ILE A 6 -31.97 20.07 10.54
C ILE A 6 -30.94 20.08 9.39
N ASN A 7 -30.11 21.12 9.29
CA ASN A 7 -29.11 21.25 8.26
C ASN A 7 -27.73 21.57 8.85
N ASN A 8 -26.98 20.53 9.16
CA ASN A 8 -25.56 20.60 9.56
C ASN A 8 -24.62 20.52 8.32
N MET A 9 -25.15 20.64 7.10
CA MET A 9 -24.33 20.61 5.90
C MET A 9 -23.52 21.90 5.79
N VAL A 10 -22.22 21.80 6.05
CA VAL A 10 -21.26 22.87 5.76
C VAL A 10 -21.22 23.07 4.25
N THR A 11 -21.68 24.23 3.79
CA THR A 11 -21.62 24.68 2.41
C THR A 11 -20.31 25.46 2.17
N GLY A 12 -19.78 25.44 0.94
CA GLY A 12 -18.63 26.26 0.55
C GLY A 12 -17.29 25.52 0.32
N TYR A 13 -17.28 24.18 0.34
CA TYR A 13 -16.11 23.44 -0.14
C TYR A 13 -15.98 23.56 -1.66
N ALA A 14 -14.74 23.69 -2.13
CA ALA A 14 -14.44 23.66 -3.56
C ALA A 14 -14.86 22.31 -4.15
N SER A 15 -15.45 22.33 -5.34
CA SER A 15 -15.81 21.10 -6.04
C SER A 15 -14.54 20.36 -6.46
N ALA A 16 -14.54 19.03 -6.36
CA ALA A 16 -13.46 18.22 -6.92
C ALA A 16 -13.32 18.39 -8.45
N HIS A 17 -14.33 18.93 -9.12
CA HIS A 17 -14.23 19.34 -10.52
C HIS A 17 -13.36 20.57 -10.75
N ASP A 18 -13.29 21.49 -9.79
CA ASP A 18 -12.54 22.75 -9.91
C ASP A 18 -11.06 22.58 -9.54
N MET A 19 -10.69 21.43 -8.98
CA MET A 19 -9.33 21.13 -8.57
C MET A 19 -8.47 20.67 -9.75
N LYS A 20 -7.20 21.09 -9.78
CA LYS A 20 -6.21 20.55 -10.73
C LYS A 20 -6.04 19.04 -10.50
N LYS A 21 -6.08 18.27 -11.57
CA LYS A 21 -5.92 16.80 -11.55
C LYS A 21 -4.60 16.42 -12.20
N TYR A 22 -4.04 15.29 -11.77
CA TYR A 22 -2.92 14.66 -12.45
C TYR A 22 -3.45 13.98 -13.72
N GLU A 23 -2.87 14.30 -14.87
CA GLU A 23 -3.30 13.79 -16.19
C GLU A 23 -2.34 12.74 -16.77
N GLY A 24 -1.25 12.43 -16.06
CA GLY A 24 -0.30 11.40 -16.49
C GLY A 24 -0.81 9.99 -16.23
N GLU A 25 -0.01 9.00 -16.64
CA GLU A 25 -0.29 7.61 -16.32
C GLU A 25 -0.15 7.37 -14.81
N LEU A 26 -1.15 6.70 -14.21
CA LEU A 26 -1.15 6.23 -12.85
C LEU A 26 -1.36 4.71 -12.85
N ARG A 27 -0.48 3.95 -12.20
CA ARG A 27 -0.53 2.49 -12.12
C ARG A 27 -0.53 2.06 -10.67
N ASP A 28 -1.28 1.00 -10.38
CA ASP A 28 -1.23 0.37 -9.07
C ASP A 28 0.13 -0.30 -8.85
N PHE A 29 0.73 -0.04 -7.68
CA PHE A 29 1.96 -0.71 -7.27
C PHE A 29 1.61 -2.05 -6.62
N VAL A 30 1.70 -3.12 -7.40
CA VAL A 30 1.43 -4.50 -6.95
C VAL A 30 2.74 -5.32 -7.06
N PRO A 31 3.49 -5.52 -5.95
CA PRO A 31 4.73 -6.29 -5.96
C PRO A 31 4.53 -7.70 -6.55
N GLY A 32 5.50 -8.15 -7.36
CA GLY A 32 5.45 -9.43 -8.08
C GLY A 32 4.73 -9.37 -9.43
N THR A 33 4.11 -8.24 -9.77
CA THR A 33 3.50 -8.00 -11.10
C THR A 33 4.17 -6.81 -11.79
N ALA A 34 4.13 -6.78 -13.13
CA ALA A 34 4.67 -5.68 -13.94
C ALA A 34 6.14 -5.27 -13.61
N GLY A 35 6.92 -6.17 -13.03
CA GLY A 35 8.30 -5.91 -12.59
C GLY A 35 8.43 -5.14 -11.27
N TYR A 36 7.32 -4.83 -10.57
CA TYR A 36 7.37 -4.21 -9.26
C TYR A 36 7.89 -5.18 -8.20
N ALA A 37 8.74 -4.68 -7.31
CA ALA A 37 9.23 -5.42 -6.16
C ALA A 37 9.26 -4.50 -4.94
N ALA A 38 8.92 -5.07 -3.77
CA ALA A 38 9.04 -4.41 -2.48
C ALA A 38 9.98 -5.23 -1.61
N PHE A 39 10.92 -4.55 -0.94
CA PHE A 39 11.90 -5.20 -0.07
C PHE A 39 11.84 -4.57 1.31
N TRP A 40 11.98 -5.42 2.33
CA TRP A 40 12.19 -4.98 3.70
C TRP A 40 13.67 -5.07 4.03
N VAL A 41 14.28 -3.98 4.51
CA VAL A 41 15.67 -4.01 5.00
C VAL A 41 15.67 -4.64 6.39
N HIS A 42 16.18 -5.87 6.49
CA HIS A 42 16.31 -6.57 7.76
C HIS A 42 17.76 -6.50 8.24
N ASN A 43 17.96 -6.13 9.50
CA ASN A 43 19.30 -5.95 10.08
C ASN A 43 20.04 -7.29 10.30
N GLU A 44 19.32 -8.42 10.34
CA GLU A 44 19.90 -9.75 10.57
C GLU A 44 19.41 -10.76 9.52
N ILE A 45 20.27 -11.36 8.70
CA ILE A 45 19.80 -12.37 7.75
C ILE A 45 19.44 -13.63 8.55
N SER A 46 18.15 -14.02 8.60
CA SER A 46 17.76 -15.32 9.14
C SER A 46 18.29 -16.39 8.19
N LEU A 47 19.51 -16.85 8.46
CA LEU A 47 20.13 -17.93 7.73
C LEU A 47 19.34 -19.21 8.04
N CYS A 48 18.34 -19.51 7.21
CA CYS A 48 17.65 -20.80 7.26
C CYS A 48 18.67 -21.88 6.89
N SER A 49 19.34 -22.46 7.88
CA SER A 49 20.31 -23.54 7.73
C SER A 49 19.61 -24.87 7.50
N ASP A 50 18.69 -24.93 6.54
CA ASP A 50 17.90 -26.14 6.23
C ASP A 50 18.21 -26.65 4.83
N ALA A 51 19.49 -26.84 4.56
CA ALA A 51 19.98 -27.72 3.52
C ALA A 51 21.41 -28.12 3.90
N LYS A 52 21.73 -29.40 3.75
CA LYS A 52 23.08 -29.99 3.75
C LYS A 52 23.61 -30.56 5.06
N THR A 53 22.88 -31.49 5.66
CA THR A 53 23.46 -32.80 6.07
C THR A 53 22.29 -33.78 6.05
N LYS A 54 22.25 -34.88 5.30
CA LYS A 54 23.14 -36.04 5.38
C LYS A 54 23.17 -36.77 4.03
N MET A 55 24.29 -36.73 3.32
CA MET A 55 24.61 -37.79 2.33
C MET A 55 24.84 -39.08 3.12
N LYS A 56 24.04 -40.12 2.87
CA LYS A 56 24.34 -41.47 3.36
C LYS A 56 25.62 -41.95 2.66
N ARG A 57 26.67 -42.25 3.44
CA ARG A 57 27.82 -43.02 2.94
C ARG A 57 27.41 -44.51 2.89
N LYS A 58 27.90 -45.20 1.85
CA LYS A 58 27.69 -46.62 1.55
C LYS A 58 28.05 -47.52 2.72
#